data_AF-A0A6A3P9P0-F1
#
_entry.id   AF-A0A6A3P9P0-F1
#
_cell.length_a   1.000
_cell.length_b   1.000
_cell.length_c   1.000
_cell.angle_alpha   90.00
_cell.angle_beta   90.00
_cell.angle_gamma   90.00
#
_symmetry.space_group_name_H-M   'P 1'
#
loop_
_entity.id
_entity.type
_entity.pdbx_description
1 polymer ?
#
loop_
_entity_poly.entity_id
_entity_poly.type
_entity_poly.pdbx_seq_one_letter_code
_entity_poly.pdbx_strand_id
1 'polypeptide(L)'
;MLEAAKRDPGTTKIATRLQVAQMRDWIRGGKSFDDVLALLKLDDGVDKILANPALGTLGVYINQFNKINPGKQTNTIDRLTVQFGDEALAKMLEAAKKVPSTEKLAKELQVAQFAQWLAEGAKPANIW
;
A
#
# COMPACT_ATOMS: atom_id res chain seq x y z
N MET A 1 14.30 9.64 5.10
CA MET A 1 14.86 10.90 4.56
C MET A 1 13.98 11.52 3.47
N LEU A 2 13.61 10.82 2.39
CA LEU A 2 12.82 11.42 1.30
C LEU A 2 11.41 11.89 1.71
N GLU A 3 10.69 11.13 2.55
CA GLU A 3 9.36 11.57 3.03
C GLU A 3 9.42 12.81 3.91
N ALA A 4 10.51 13.02 4.66
CA ALA A 4 10.70 14.24 5.43
C ALA A 4 11.01 15.44 4.51
N ALA A 5 11.89 15.26 3.52
CA ALA A 5 12.21 16.29 2.53
C ALA A 5 10.98 16.72 1.72
N LYS A 6 10.03 15.81 1.44
CA LYS A 6 8.78 16.16 0.75
C LYS A 6 7.91 17.16 1.52
N ARG A 7 8.06 17.25 2.84
CA ARG A 7 7.31 18.19 3.69
C ARG A 7 7.89 19.61 3.69
N ASP A 8 9.13 19.79 3.22
CA ASP A 8 9.77 21.09 3.11
C ASP A 8 9.49 21.70 1.72
N PRO A 9 8.80 22.86 1.63
CA PRO A 9 8.45 23.50 0.37
C PRO A 9 9.64 23.77 -0.57
N GLY A 10 10.83 24.02 -0.02
CA GLY A 10 12.05 24.26 -0.78
C GLY A 10 12.62 23.00 -1.43
N THR A 11 12.30 21.81 -0.91
CA THR A 11 12.84 20.54 -1.42
C THR A 11 11.76 19.57 -1.93
N THR A 12 10.47 19.86 -1.79
CA THR A 12 9.36 18.99 -2.23
C THR A 12 9.50 18.53 -3.67
N LYS A 13 9.80 19.44 -4.61
CA LYS A 13 9.89 19.10 -6.04
C LYS A 13 11.02 18.12 -6.33
N ILE A 14 12.21 18.34 -5.79
CA ILE A 14 13.36 17.48 -6.03
C ILE A 14 13.21 16.15 -5.29
N ALA A 15 12.69 16.16 -4.06
CA ALA A 15 12.43 14.95 -3.27
C ALA A 15 11.39 14.05 -3.96
N THR A 16 10.33 14.62 -4.54
CA THR A 16 9.31 13.87 -5.28
C THR A 16 9.89 13.24 -6.55
N ARG A 17 10.70 13.99 -7.31
CA ARG A 17 11.38 13.44 -8.51
C ARG A 17 12.33 12.31 -8.15
N LEU A 18 13.09 12.48 -7.08
CA LEU A 18 14.04 11.47 -6.60
C LEU A 18 13.32 10.22 -6.10
N GLN A 19 12.20 10.36 -5.39
CA GLN A 19 11.36 9.22 -4.99
C GLN A 19 10.86 8.44 -6.21
N VAL A 20 10.35 9.12 -7.25
CA VAL A 20 9.88 8.45 -8.47
C VAL A 20 11.02 7.73 -9.19
N ALA A 21 12.20 8.35 -9.28
CA ALA A 21 13.39 7.72 -9.87
C ALA A 21 13.76 6.45 -9.10
N GLN A 22 13.84 6.54 -7.77
CA GLN A 22 14.14 5.39 -6.90
C GLN A 22 13.15 4.23 -7.11
N MET A 23 11.84 4.50 -7.19
CA MET A 23 10.85 3.43 -7.41
C MET A 23 11.05 2.76 -8.77
N ARG A 24 11.35 3.53 -9.82
CA ARG A 24 11.61 2.97 -11.16
C ARG A 24 12.88 2.11 -11.17
N ASP A 25 13.90 2.52 -10.45
CA ASP A 25 15.15 1.76 -10.37
C ASP A 25 14.96 0.46 -9.60
N TRP A 26 14.16 0.46 -8.53
CA TRP A 26 13.74 -0.78 -7.85
C TRP A 26 12.98 -1.73 -8.79
N ILE A 27 12.03 -1.21 -9.56
CA ILE A 27 11.25 -2.02 -10.52
C ILE A 27 12.16 -2.60 -11.61
N ARG A 28 13.03 -1.78 -12.21
CA ARG A 28 13.97 -2.23 -13.26
C ARG A 28 15.02 -3.20 -12.73
N GLY A 29 15.43 -3.02 -11.48
CA GLY A 29 16.33 -3.93 -10.76
C GLY A 29 15.66 -5.23 -10.32
N GLY A 30 14.37 -5.43 -10.64
CA GLY A 30 13.66 -6.69 -10.36
C GLY A 30 13.30 -6.90 -8.90
N LYS A 31 13.25 -5.85 -8.07
CA LYS A 31 12.81 -6.00 -6.68
C LYS A 31 11.38 -6.51 -6.62
N SER A 32 11.15 -7.52 -5.79
CA SER A 32 9.81 -8.03 -5.51
C SER A 32 9.02 -7.03 -4.66
N PHE A 33 7.71 -7.22 -4.57
CA PHE A 33 6.89 -6.43 -3.66
C PHE A 33 7.29 -6.66 -2.20
N ASP A 34 7.63 -7.90 -1.83
CA ASP A 34 8.05 -8.25 -0.48
C ASP A 34 9.36 -7.55 -0.11
N ASP A 35 10.31 -7.46 -1.04
CA ASP A 35 11.55 -6.68 -0.85
C ASP A 35 11.24 -5.21 -0.59
N VAL A 36 10.28 -4.64 -1.32
CA VAL A 36 9.91 -3.23 -1.17
C VAL A 36 9.16 -3.00 0.14
N LEU A 37 8.27 -3.90 0.54
CA LEU A 37 7.58 -3.83 1.83
C LEU A 37 8.58 -3.90 2.99
N ALA A 38 9.54 -4.82 2.94
CA ALA A 38 10.61 -4.93 3.94
C ALA A 38 11.50 -3.66 3.97
N LEU A 39 11.88 -3.11 2.80
CA LEU A 39 12.67 -1.88 2.72
C LEU A 39 11.93 -0.66 3.30
N LEU A 40 10.62 -0.62 3.13
CA LEU A 40 9.75 0.43 3.67
C LEU A 40 9.33 0.16 5.12
N LYS A 41 9.72 -0.98 5.69
CA LYS A 41 9.31 -1.47 7.02
C LYS A 41 7.79 -1.54 7.15
N LEU A 42 7.18 -2.14 6.15
CA LEU A 42 5.74 -2.42 6.05
C LEU A 42 5.47 -3.91 6.22
N ASP A 43 6.27 -4.55 7.07
CA ASP A 43 6.26 -5.97 7.43
C ASP A 43 5.74 -6.24 8.86
N ASP A 44 5.28 -5.18 9.51
CA ASP A 44 4.68 -5.17 10.85
C ASP A 44 3.14 -5.40 10.79
N GLY A 45 2.44 -5.26 11.93
CA GLY A 45 0.96 -5.25 11.96
C GLY A 45 0.35 -4.11 11.12
N VAL A 46 -0.85 -4.34 10.56
CA VAL A 46 -1.55 -3.37 9.69
C VAL A 46 -1.75 -2.02 10.36
N ASP A 47 -2.03 -1.96 11.66
CA ASP A 47 -2.14 -0.69 12.41
C ASP A 47 -0.85 0.15 12.31
N LYS A 48 0.31 -0.49 12.48
CA LYS A 48 1.62 0.15 12.32
C LYS A 48 1.89 0.50 10.86
N ILE A 49 1.51 -0.36 9.92
CA ILE A 49 1.64 -0.10 8.47
C ILE A 49 0.84 1.14 8.08
N LEU A 50 -0.42 1.25 8.52
CA LEU A 50 -1.29 2.38 8.20
C LEU A 50 -0.84 3.68 8.86
N ALA A 51 -0.18 3.60 10.02
CA ALA A 51 0.45 4.74 10.67
C ALA A 51 1.83 5.10 10.08
N ASN A 52 2.43 4.22 9.28
CA ASN A 52 3.77 4.43 8.74
C ASN A 52 3.74 5.42 7.56
N PRO A 53 4.46 6.56 7.63
CA PRO A 53 4.54 7.52 6.53
C PRO A 53 5.06 6.93 5.21
N ALA A 54 5.80 5.82 5.25
CA ALA A 54 6.30 5.10 4.09
C ALA A 54 5.18 4.42 3.27
N LEU A 55 3.96 4.30 3.80
CA LEU A 55 2.83 3.79 3.04
C LEU A 55 2.51 4.64 1.80
N GLY A 56 2.73 5.96 1.89
CA GLY A 56 2.66 6.84 0.73
C GLY A 56 3.71 6.48 -0.34
N THR A 57 4.90 6.03 0.07
CA THR A 57 5.93 5.54 -0.85
C THR A 57 5.49 4.25 -1.56
N LEU A 58 4.84 3.32 -0.85
CA LEU A 58 4.29 2.10 -1.46
C LEU A 58 3.26 2.44 -2.55
N GLY A 59 2.38 3.42 -2.31
CA GLY A 59 1.44 3.89 -3.32
C GLY A 59 2.13 4.47 -4.58
N VAL A 60 3.25 5.19 -4.40
CA VAL A 60 4.06 5.67 -5.53
C VAL A 60 4.70 4.50 -6.27
N TYR A 61 5.21 3.49 -5.56
CA TYR A 61 5.78 2.28 -6.14
C TYR A 61 4.77 1.54 -7.02
N ILE A 62 3.58 1.22 -6.48
CA ILE A 62 2.49 0.55 -7.20
C ILE A 62 2.11 1.34 -8.46
N ASN A 63 2.00 2.66 -8.35
CA ASN A 63 1.69 3.52 -9.50
C ASN A 63 2.76 3.45 -10.60
N GLN A 64 4.05 3.39 -10.26
CA GLN A 64 5.10 3.20 -11.27
C GLN A 64 5.10 1.77 -11.82
N PHE A 65 4.88 0.77 -10.97
CA PHE A 65 4.83 -0.63 -11.36
C PHE A 65 3.72 -0.88 -12.39
N ASN A 66 2.51 -0.38 -12.14
CA ASN A 66 1.37 -0.51 -13.04
C ASN A 66 1.58 0.21 -14.38
N LYS A 67 2.30 1.34 -14.39
CA LYS A 67 2.66 2.05 -15.62
C LYS A 67 3.68 1.31 -16.47
N ILE A 68 4.63 0.63 -15.81
CA ILE A 68 5.71 -0.12 -16.48
C ILE A 68 5.23 -1.51 -16.92
N ASN A 69 4.26 -2.10 -16.22
CA ASN A 69 3.78 -3.45 -16.46
C ASN A 69 2.28 -3.48 -16.82
N PRO A 70 1.87 -2.98 -17.99
CA PRO A 70 0.49 -3.12 -18.47
C PRO A 70 0.05 -4.60 -18.45
N GLY A 71 -1.17 -4.87 -17.97
CA GLY A 71 -1.72 -6.23 -17.88
C GLY A 71 -1.26 -7.06 -16.68
N LYS A 72 -0.32 -6.55 -15.86
CA LYS A 72 0.08 -7.17 -14.57
C LYS A 72 -0.19 -6.24 -13.39
N GLN A 73 -1.22 -5.41 -13.51
CA GLN A 73 -1.52 -4.37 -12.54
C GLN A 73 -1.86 -4.96 -11.17
N THR A 74 -1.59 -4.18 -10.14
CA THR A 74 -1.87 -4.55 -8.75
C THR A 74 -2.26 -3.32 -7.94
N ASN A 75 -2.82 -3.51 -6.76
CA ASN A 75 -3.13 -2.44 -5.82
C ASN A 75 -2.63 -2.77 -4.41
N THR A 76 -2.81 -1.83 -3.46
CA THR A 76 -2.34 -2.01 -2.08
C THR A 76 -3.02 -3.18 -1.38
N ILE A 77 -4.33 -3.38 -1.60
CA ILE A 77 -5.05 -4.50 -0.99
C ILE A 77 -4.54 -5.82 -1.53
N ASP A 78 -4.38 -6.00 -2.84
CA ASP A 78 -3.84 -7.27 -3.38
C ASP A 78 -2.54 -7.67 -2.67
N ARG A 79 -1.64 -6.70 -2.44
CA ARG A 79 -0.34 -6.93 -1.82
C ARG A 79 -0.44 -7.24 -0.34
N LEU A 80 -1.28 -6.52 0.38
CA LEU A 80 -1.54 -6.81 1.79
C LEU A 80 -2.28 -8.15 1.95
N THR A 81 -3.18 -8.52 1.04
CA THR A 81 -3.86 -9.82 1.02
C THR A 81 -2.88 -10.95 0.75
N VAL A 82 -1.95 -10.78 -0.18
CA VAL A 82 -0.88 -11.78 -0.40
C VAL A 82 -0.02 -11.97 0.85
N GLN A 83 0.25 -10.89 1.59
CA GLN A 83 1.09 -10.92 2.79
C GLN A 83 0.38 -11.51 4.03
N PHE A 84 -0.88 -11.10 4.28
CA PHE A 84 -1.59 -11.40 5.51
C PHE A 84 -2.72 -12.44 5.34
N GLY A 85 -3.19 -12.66 4.12
CA GLY A 85 -4.41 -13.40 3.81
C GLY A 85 -5.68 -12.57 4.04
N ASP A 86 -6.77 -12.95 3.38
CA ASP A 86 -8.04 -12.22 3.38
C ASP A 86 -8.63 -12.00 4.78
N GLU A 87 -8.81 -13.09 5.53
CA GLU A 87 -9.45 -13.05 6.85
C GLU A 87 -8.61 -12.25 7.86
N ALA A 88 -7.29 -12.47 7.87
CA ALA A 88 -6.42 -11.78 8.81
C ALA A 88 -6.36 -10.29 8.49
N LEU A 89 -6.21 -9.92 7.21
CA LEU A 89 -6.24 -8.53 6.77
C LEU A 89 -7.56 -7.85 7.14
N ALA A 90 -8.70 -8.51 6.91
CA ALA A 90 -10.01 -7.95 7.25
C ALA A 90 -10.13 -7.66 8.76
N LYS A 91 -9.72 -8.60 9.63
CA LYS A 91 -9.71 -8.41 11.09
C LYS A 91 -8.78 -7.27 11.51
N MET A 92 -7.61 -7.17 10.89
CA MET A 92 -6.68 -6.09 11.21
C MET A 92 -7.20 -4.72 10.75
N LEU A 93 -7.86 -4.62 9.60
CA LEU A 93 -8.50 -3.38 9.15
C LEU A 93 -9.66 -2.98 10.08
N GLU A 94 -10.45 -3.92 10.58
CA GLU A 94 -11.47 -3.66 11.61
C GLU A 94 -10.86 -3.15 12.92
N ALA A 95 -9.70 -3.66 13.33
CA ALA A 95 -8.99 -3.14 14.48
C ALA A 95 -8.46 -1.72 14.23
N ALA A 96 -7.85 -1.48 13.07
CA ALA A 96 -7.30 -0.17 12.69
C ALA A 96 -8.37 0.92 12.53
N LYS A 97 -9.63 0.55 12.26
CA LYS A 97 -10.78 1.47 12.29
C LYS A 97 -11.06 2.06 13.65
N LYS A 98 -10.64 1.40 14.73
CA LYS A 98 -10.86 1.85 16.11
C LYS A 98 -9.79 2.82 16.60
N VAL A 99 -8.73 3.03 15.81
CA VAL A 99 -7.63 3.93 16.13
C VAL A 99 -7.80 5.23 15.33
N PRO A 100 -7.96 6.40 15.98
CA PRO A 100 -8.28 7.65 15.29
C PRO A 100 -7.30 8.05 14.18
N SER A 101 -6.00 7.77 14.36
CA SER A 101 -4.96 8.11 13.37
C SER A 101 -5.01 7.26 12.10
N THR A 102 -5.60 6.06 12.16
CA THR A 102 -5.66 5.11 11.03
C THR A 102 -7.08 4.89 10.51
N GLU A 103 -8.10 5.35 11.23
CA GLU A 103 -9.51 5.10 10.94
C GLU A 103 -9.90 5.38 9.49
N LYS A 104 -9.57 6.57 8.99
CA LYS A 104 -9.93 6.99 7.64
C LYS A 104 -9.37 6.04 6.59
N LEU A 105 -8.07 5.75 6.68
CA LEU A 105 -7.39 4.90 5.70
C LEU A 105 -7.84 3.43 5.83
N ALA A 106 -8.09 2.95 7.04
CA ALA A 106 -8.61 1.61 7.26
C ALA A 106 -10.02 1.43 6.64
N LYS A 107 -10.89 2.45 6.72
CA LYS A 107 -12.20 2.46 6.04
C LYS A 107 -12.04 2.43 4.51
N GLU A 108 -11.16 3.26 3.96
CA GLU A 108 -10.89 3.30 2.51
C GLU A 108 -10.36 1.94 2.00
N LEU A 109 -9.45 1.32 2.74
CA LEU A 109 -8.90 0.02 2.43
C LEU A 109 -9.93 -1.11 2.56
N GLN A 110 -10.82 -1.06 3.54
CA GLN A 110 -11.93 -2.03 3.63
C GLN A 110 -12.89 -1.94 2.44
N VAL A 111 -13.22 -0.72 1.99
CA VAL A 111 -14.04 -0.53 0.80
C VAL A 111 -13.35 -1.15 -0.43
N ALA A 112 -12.04 -0.95 -0.56
CA ALA A 112 -11.25 -1.58 -1.62
C ALA A 112 -11.22 -3.11 -1.51
N GLN A 113 -11.11 -3.66 -0.29
CA GLN A 113 -11.16 -5.11 -0.03
C GLN A 113 -12.50 -5.71 -0.47
N PHE A 114 -13.62 -5.09 -0.10
CA PHE A 114 -14.93 -5.56 -0.55
C PHE A 114 -15.12 -5.45 -2.07
N ALA A 115 -14.64 -4.35 -2.68
CA ALA A 115 -14.71 -4.18 -4.12
C ALA A 115 -13.91 -5.26 -4.86
N GLN A 116 -12.73 -5.64 -4.34
CA GLN A 116 -11.92 -6.72 -4.87
C GLN A 116 -12.64 -8.07 -4.76
N TRP A 117 -13.17 -8.43 -3.59
CA TRP A 117 -13.91 -9.68 -3.43
C TRP A 117 -15.11 -9.77 -4.36
N LEU A 118 -15.86 -8.67 -4.55
CA LEU A 118 -16.97 -8.63 -5.50
C LEU A 118 -16.49 -8.83 -6.95
N ALA A 119 -15.36 -8.24 -7.32
CA ALA A 119 -14.76 -8.42 -8.65
C ALA A 119 -14.27 -9.87 -8.88
N GLU A 120 -13.82 -10.55 -7.81
CA GLU A 120 -13.41 -11.95 -7.81
C GLU A 120 -14.60 -12.93 -7.73
N GLY A 121 -15.84 -12.41 -7.70
CA GLY A 121 -17.06 -13.22 -7.72
C GLY A 121 -17.48 -13.75 -6.34
N ALA A 122 -16.92 -13.22 -5.26
CA ALA A 122 -17.40 -13.51 -3.92
C ALA A 122 -18.87 -13.12 -3.81
N LYS A 123 -19.70 -14.07 -3.39
CA LYS A 123 -21.11 -13.77 -3.13
C LYS A 123 -21.20 -12.93 -1.88
N PRO A 124 -22.04 -11.89 -1.86
CA PRO A 124 -22.20 -11.05 -0.68
C PRO A 124 -22.52 -11.87 0.60
N ALA A 125 -23.29 -12.96 0.46
CA ALA A 125 -23.60 -13.92 1.55
C ALA A 125 -22.39 -14.63 2.19
N ASN A 126 -21.21 -14.59 1.58
CA ASN A 126 -19.98 -15.17 2.10
C ASN A 126 -19.02 -14.11 2.68
N ILE A 127 -19.42 -12.83 2.64
CA ILE A 127 -18.63 -11.67 3.09
C ILE A 127 -19.09 -11.20 4.48
N TRP A 128 -20.30 -11.58 4.91
CA TRP A 128 -20.92 -11.19 6.19
C TRP A 128 -21.35 -12.38 7.05
#